data_AF-A0A1H8B8C2-F1
#
_entry.id   AF-A0A1H8B8C2-F1
#
_cell.length_a   1.000
_cell.length_b   1.000
_cell.length_c   1.000
_cell.angle_alpha   90.00
_cell.angle_beta   90.00
_cell.angle_gamma   90.00
#
_symmetry.space_group_name_H-M   'P 1'
#
loop_
_entity.id
_entity.type
_entity.pdbx_description
1 polymer ?
#
loop_
_entity_poly.entity_id
_entity_poly.type
_entity_poly.pdbx_seq_one_letter_code
_entity_poly.pdbx_strand_id
1 'polypeptide(L)'
;MRLMLIAALCTLPLSATAQNPICAPTGEIVARAVEARKDGQEAPQTIKAISAEITGEMAPYEPAVQPLVDWVYTLDEVELSKDVAGSYVTQCEAQ
;
A
#
# COMPACT_ATOMS: atom_id res chain seq x y z
N MET A 1 -9.77 -21.33 -49.97
CA MET A 1 -9.11 -22.30 -49.06
C MET A 1 -8.36 -21.47 -48.03
N ARG A 2 -8.89 -21.16 -46.83
CA ARG A 2 -9.11 -22.02 -45.65
C ARG A 2 -7.93 -22.95 -45.31
N LEU A 3 -7.09 -22.48 -44.39
CA LEU A 3 -6.32 -23.20 -43.35
C LEU A 3 -5.83 -22.07 -42.40
N MET A 4 -6.55 -21.67 -41.34
CA MET A 4 -6.64 -22.28 -40.00
C MET A 4 -5.31 -22.72 -39.39
N LEU A 5 -5.23 -22.56 -38.05
CA LEU A 5 -4.27 -23.08 -37.06
C LEU A 5 -3.15 -22.10 -36.64
N ILE A 6 -2.91 -21.75 -35.37
CA ILE A 6 -3.48 -22.07 -34.05
C ILE A 6 -3.18 -20.85 -33.17
N ALA A 7 -4.21 -20.30 -32.52
CA ALA A 7 -4.07 -19.38 -31.41
C ALA A 7 -3.56 -20.14 -30.19
N ALA A 8 -2.27 -20.04 -29.88
CA ALA A 8 -1.73 -20.44 -28.58
C ALA A 8 -1.85 -19.24 -27.62
N LEU A 9 -3.09 -18.99 -27.18
CA LEU A 9 -3.32 -18.15 -26.01
C LEU A 9 -2.82 -18.95 -24.81
N CYS A 10 -1.62 -18.62 -24.32
CA CYS A 10 -1.14 -19.12 -23.04
C CYS A 10 -2.15 -18.68 -21.98
N THR A 11 -3.02 -19.60 -21.55
CA THR A 11 -3.80 -19.47 -20.34
C THR A 11 -2.82 -19.52 -19.16
N LEU A 12 -2.20 -18.38 -18.85
CA LEU A 12 -1.56 -18.23 -17.56
C LEU A 12 -2.66 -18.43 -16.52
N PRO A 13 -2.52 -19.40 -15.60
CA PRO A 13 -3.44 -19.48 -14.48
C PRO A 13 -3.39 -18.12 -13.80
N LEU A 14 -4.55 -17.47 -13.74
CA LEU A 14 -4.76 -16.33 -12.87
C LEU A 14 -4.67 -16.90 -11.46
N SER A 15 -3.44 -17.03 -10.94
CA SER A 15 -3.20 -17.39 -9.56
C SER A 15 -3.98 -16.38 -8.75
N ALA A 16 -5.06 -16.83 -8.11
CA ALA A 16 -5.70 -16.05 -7.08
C ALA A 16 -4.60 -15.74 -6.06
N THR A 17 -4.13 -14.49 -6.02
CA THR A 17 -3.18 -14.06 -5.02
C THR A 17 -3.90 -14.23 -3.69
N ALA A 18 -3.41 -15.14 -2.85
CA ALA A 18 -3.92 -15.23 -1.49
C ALA A 18 -3.70 -13.85 -0.87
N GLN A 19 -4.76 -13.22 -0.34
CA GLN A 19 -4.65 -11.89 0.30
C GLN A 19 -3.48 -11.91 1.27
N ASN A 20 -2.42 -11.15 0.95
CA ASN A 20 -1.29 -11.00 1.86
C ASN A 20 -1.80 -10.24 3.10
N PRO A 21 -1.83 -10.89 4.28
CA PRO A 21 -2.53 -10.35 5.45
C PRO A 21 -1.90 -9.06 5.98
N ILE A 22 -0.69 -8.71 5.52
CA ILE A 22 0.03 -7.51 5.90
C ILE A 22 -0.51 -6.28 5.16
N CYS A 23 -1.10 -6.45 3.96
CA CYS A 23 -1.43 -5.34 3.07
C CYS A 23 -2.46 -4.36 3.63
N ALA A 24 -3.53 -4.86 4.25
CA ALA A 24 -4.54 -3.99 4.84
C ALA A 24 -4.00 -3.22 6.06
N PRO A 25 -3.34 -3.86 7.04
CA PRO A 25 -2.69 -3.16 8.14
C PRO A 25 -1.66 -2.11 7.71
N THR A 26 -0.77 -2.43 6.76
CA THR A 26 0.21 -1.45 6.29
C THR A 26 -0.41 -0.39 5.40
N GLY A 27 -1.49 -0.70 4.68
CA GLY A 27 -2.31 0.27 3.96
C GLY A 27 -2.96 1.30 4.87
N GLU A 28 -3.43 0.89 6.06
CA GLU A 28 -3.94 1.80 7.09
C GLU A 28 -2.85 2.76 7.58
N ILE A 29 -1.62 2.28 7.79
CA ILE A 29 -0.48 3.14 8.14
C ILE A 29 -0.23 4.19 7.05
N VAL A 30 -0.25 3.78 5.77
CA VAL A 30 -0.11 4.69 4.63
C VAL A 30 -1.23 5.72 4.61
N ALA A 31 -2.49 5.30 4.79
CA ALA A 31 -3.63 6.21 4.81
C ALA A 31 -3.49 7.28 5.90
N ARG A 32 -3.13 6.87 7.12
CA ARG A 32 -2.89 7.79 8.24
C ARG A 32 -1.73 8.75 7.98
N ALA A 33 -0.66 8.27 7.35
CA ALA A 33 0.48 9.12 7.00
C ALA A 33 0.11 10.16 5.93
N VAL A 34 -0.71 9.79 4.94
CA VAL A 34 -1.18 10.70 3.89
C VAL A 34 -2.06 11.80 4.48
N GLU A 35 -3.00 11.44 5.36
CA GLU A 35 -3.88 12.43 6.01
C GLU A 35 -3.08 13.37 6.90
N ALA A 36 -2.16 12.85 7.73
CA ALA A 36 -1.27 13.68 8.53
C ALA A 36 -0.43 14.66 7.68
N ARG A 37 0.05 14.21 6.52
CA ARG A 37 0.80 15.07 5.59
C ARG A 37 -0.06 16.14 4.96
N LYS A 38 -1.31 15.82 4.57
CA LYS A 38 -2.29 16.80 4.06
C LYS A 38 -2.66 17.84 5.12
N ASP A 39 -2.67 17.44 6.40
CA ASP A 39 -2.90 18.32 7.54
C ASP A 39 -1.67 19.18 7.91
N GLY A 40 -0.56 19.04 7.19
CA GLY A 40 0.66 19.81 7.39
C GLY A 40 1.52 19.34 8.56
N GLN A 41 1.35 18.10 9.03
CA GLN A 41 2.24 17.51 10.04
C GLN A 41 3.56 17.10 9.41
N GLU A 42 4.65 17.18 10.19
CA GLU A 42 5.98 16.75 9.78
C GLU A 42 6.21 15.26 10.03
N ALA A 43 7.00 14.58 9.18
CA ALA A 43 7.22 13.14 9.26
C ALA A 43 7.61 12.63 10.67
N PRO A 44 8.54 13.26 11.42
CA PRO A 44 8.88 12.79 12.77
C PRO A 44 7.71 12.85 13.75
N GLN A 45 6.80 13.82 13.58
CA GLN A 45 5.60 13.95 14.41
C GLN A 45 4.59 12.87 14.06
N THR A 46 4.39 12.62 12.77
CA THR A 46 3.49 11.58 12.25
C THR A 46 3.94 10.19 12.64
N ILE A 47 5.23 9.87 12.54
CA ILE A 47 5.80 8.57 13.00
C ILE A 47 5.46 8.37 14.47
N LYS A 48 5.76 9.36 15.32
CA LYS A 48 5.50 9.28 16.76
C LYS A 48 4.01 9.10 17.07
N ALA A 49 3.13 9.84 16.40
CA ALA A 49 1.69 9.75 16.60
C ALA A 49 1.13 8.39 16.19
N ILE A 50 1.51 7.89 15.00
CA ILE A 50 1.05 6.59 14.51
C ILE A 50 1.58 5.45 15.40
N SER A 51 2.88 5.42 15.69
CA SER A 51 3.47 4.38 16.56
C SER A 51 2.83 4.37 17.97
N ALA A 52 2.47 5.52 18.53
CA ALA A 52 1.83 5.59 19.85
C ALA A 52 0.42 5.01 19.87
N GLU A 53 -0.28 5.00 18.74
CA GLU A 53 -1.65 4.50 18.61
C GLU A 53 -1.70 3.06 18.09
N ILE A 54 -0.59 2.55 17.53
CA ILE A 54 -0.49 1.15 17.11
C ILE A 54 -0.48 0.23 18.33
N THR A 55 -1.60 -0.46 18.53
CA THR A 55 -1.85 -1.37 19.65
C THR A 55 -2.72 -2.55 19.19
N GLY A 56 -2.94 -3.54 20.06
CA GLY A 56 -3.82 -4.68 19.77
C GLY A 56 -3.39 -5.46 18.53
N GLU A 57 -4.31 -5.70 17.61
CA GLU A 57 -4.06 -6.43 16.35
C GLU A 57 -3.10 -5.68 15.41
N MET A 58 -2.94 -4.36 15.59
CA MET A 58 -2.00 -3.56 14.81
C MET A 58 -0.56 -3.61 15.37
N ALA A 59 -0.38 -4.01 16.63
CA ALA A 59 0.93 -3.98 17.31
C ALA A 59 2.08 -4.66 16.53
N PRO A 60 1.87 -5.79 15.83
CA PRO A 60 2.92 -6.41 15.02
C PRO A 60 3.40 -5.56 13.84
N TYR A 61 2.64 -4.55 13.41
CA TYR A 61 2.94 -3.71 12.27
C TYR A 61 3.62 -2.38 12.65
N GLU A 62 3.87 -2.13 13.95
CA GLU A 62 4.60 -0.95 14.42
C GLU A 62 5.94 -0.72 13.69
N PRO A 63 6.78 -1.77 13.43
CA PRO A 63 8.04 -1.58 12.72
C PRO A 63 7.88 -1.07 11.28
N ALA A 64 6.68 -1.18 10.69
CA ALA A 64 6.38 -0.68 9.36
C ALA A 64 6.07 0.83 9.36
N VAL A 65 5.78 1.46 10.51
CA VAL A 65 5.40 2.88 10.59
C VAL A 65 6.44 3.78 9.98
N GLN A 66 7.67 3.73 10.49
CA GLN A 66 8.73 4.62 10.03
C GLN A 66 8.99 4.52 8.52
N PRO A 67 9.29 3.33 7.94
CA PRO A 67 9.57 3.25 6.51
C PRO A 67 8.38 3.65 5.62
N LEU A 68 7.13 3.39 6.05
CA LEU A 68 5.94 3.78 5.28
C LEU A 68 5.66 5.28 5.37
N VAL A 69 5.80 5.89 6.54
CA VAL A 69 5.67 7.34 6.70
C VAL A 69 6.78 8.05 5.92
N ASP A 70 8.03 7.62 6.06
CA ASP A 70 9.16 8.20 5.32
C ASP A 70 8.89 8.16 3.81
N TRP A 71 8.43 7.02 3.28
CA TRP A 71 8.03 6.90 1.88
C TRP A 71 6.91 7.87 1.50
N VAL A 72 5.81 7.91 2.26
CA VAL A 72 4.69 8.83 2.00
C VAL A 72 5.17 10.27 1.95
N TYR A 73 6.17 10.66 2.75
CA TYR A 73 6.71 12.02 2.77
C TYR A 73 7.69 12.34 1.62
N THR A 74 8.08 11.35 0.83
CA THR A 74 8.85 11.58 -0.42
C THR A 74 7.97 11.87 -1.63
N LEU A 75 6.67 11.57 -1.56
CA LEU A 75 5.72 11.77 -2.66
C LEU A 75 5.57 13.25 -3.01
N ASP A 76 5.32 13.58 -4.27
CA ASP A 76 4.96 14.95 -4.64
C ASP A 76 3.47 15.27 -4.35
N GLU A 77 3.08 16.54 -4.47
CA GLU A 77 1.69 16.97 -4.22
C GLU A 77 0.68 16.34 -5.20
N VAL A 78 1.10 16.06 -6.44
CA VAL A 78 0.26 15.43 -7.45
C VAL A 78 -0.01 13.97 -7.07
N GLU A 79 0.98 13.27 -6.54
CA GLU A 79 0.85 11.91 -6.02
C GLU A 79 -0.04 11.87 -4.77
N LEU A 80 0.13 12.80 -3.82
CA LEU A 80 -0.71 12.89 -2.61
C LEU A 80 -2.19 13.18 -2.91
N SER A 81 -2.49 13.80 -4.05
CA SER A 81 -3.87 14.05 -4.48
C SER A 81 -4.60 12.80 -4.98
N LYS A 82 -3.88 11.69 -5.18
CA LYS A 82 -4.42 10.40 -5.62
C LYS A 82 -4.77 9.50 -4.44
N ASP A 83 -5.38 8.35 -4.73
CA ASP A 83 -5.58 7.29 -3.77
C ASP A 83 -4.27 6.50 -3.53
N VAL A 84 -3.37 7.08 -2.75
CA VAL A 84 -2.06 6.49 -2.42
C VAL A 84 -2.22 5.19 -1.63
N ALA A 85 -3.10 5.16 -0.62
CA ALA A 85 -3.31 4.00 0.23
C ALA A 85 -3.95 2.83 -0.55
N GLY A 86 -4.99 3.08 -1.35
CA GLY A 86 -5.58 2.05 -2.20
C GLY A 86 -4.62 1.53 -3.27
N SER A 87 -3.81 2.41 -3.86
CA SER A 87 -2.76 2.02 -4.80
C SER A 87 -1.66 1.19 -4.14
N TYR A 88 -1.30 1.50 -2.90
CA TYR A 88 -0.36 0.71 -2.11
C TYR A 88 -0.91 -0.69 -1.83
N VAL A 89 -2.15 -0.80 -1.33
CA VAL A 89 -2.79 -2.10 -1.05
C VAL A 89 -2.88 -2.95 -2.31
N THR A 90 -3.36 -2.37 -3.41
CA THR A 90 -3.46 -3.05 -4.71
C THR A 90 -2.12 -3.63 -5.16
N GLN A 91 -1.03 -2.87 -5.00
CA GLN A 91 0.30 -3.34 -5.36
C GLN A 91 0.83 -4.39 -4.38
N CYS A 92 0.54 -4.24 -3.08
CA CYS A 92 0.93 -5.20 -2.05
C CYS A 92 0.27 -6.57 -2.27
N GLU A 93 -1.01 -6.60 -2.65
CA GLU A 93 -1.75 -7.84 -2.94
C GLU A 93 -1.33 -8.52 -4.25
N ALA A 94 -0.61 -7.82 -5.12
CA ALA A 94 -0.09 -8.34 -6.37
C ALA A 94 1.30 -9.00 -6.23
N GLN A 95 1.91 -8.96 -5.04
CA GLN A 95 3.21 -9.56 -4.75
C GLN A 95 3.15 -11.06 -4.39
#